data_AF-A0A5N7ZUR3-F1
#
_entry.id   AF-A0A5N7ZUR3-F1
#
_cell.length_a   1.000
_cell.length_b   1.000
_cell.length_c   1.000
_cell.angle_alpha   90.00
_cell.angle_beta   90.00
_cell.angle_gamma   90.00
#
_symmetry.space_group_name_H-M   'P 1'
#
loop_
_entity.id
_entity.type
_entity.pdbx_description
1 polymer ?
#
loop_
_entity_poly.entity_id
_entity_poly.type
_entity_poly.pdbx_seq_one_letter_code
_entity_poly.pdbx_strand_id
1 'polypeptide(L)'
;MEDGSTASVGAPSGDDPPPWRPHTRPPRPGAETLEQTLAGVRSKIYPRSVSGVFARWRIAFVFITQLIFYGLPWLQWNGRQAVLFDLGARKFYLFGLVLWPQDVVYLAVLLVISALALFLFTAVAG
;
A
#
# COMPACT_ATOMS: atom_id res chain seq x y z
N MET A 1 5.89 46.04 -78.97
CA MET A 1 6.89 45.01 -78.69
C MET A 1 7.56 45.45 -77.40
N GLU A 2 7.74 44.53 -76.46
CA GLU A 2 8.56 44.70 -75.24
C GLU A 2 7.88 45.54 -74.12
N ASP A 3 7.77 45.09 -72.87
CA ASP A 3 8.25 43.85 -72.27
C ASP A 3 7.45 43.49 -71.02
N GLY A 4 7.39 42.18 -70.78
CA GLY A 4 6.88 41.60 -69.55
C GLY A 4 7.61 42.17 -68.35
N SER A 5 6.91 43.01 -67.58
CA SER A 5 7.32 43.38 -66.23
C SER A 5 7.25 42.14 -65.36
N THR A 6 8.35 41.40 -65.35
CA THR A 6 8.63 40.34 -64.38
C THR A 6 8.55 40.97 -63.00
N ALA A 7 7.52 40.59 -62.24
CA ALA A 7 7.43 40.88 -60.82
C ALA A 7 8.71 40.38 -60.15
N SER A 8 9.64 41.29 -59.89
CA SER A 8 10.74 41.07 -58.97
C SER A 8 10.12 40.94 -57.59
N VAL A 9 9.73 39.71 -57.24
CA VAL A 9 9.40 39.32 -55.86
C VAL A 9 10.64 39.65 -55.04
N GLY A 10 10.57 40.75 -54.30
CA GLY A 10 11.61 41.18 -53.39
C GLY A 10 11.93 40.03 -52.44
N ALA A 11 13.21 39.70 -52.34
CA ALA A 11 13.69 38.78 -51.34
C ALA A 11 13.20 39.27 -49.95
N PRO A 12 12.69 38.38 -49.09
CA PRO A 12 12.31 38.77 -47.74
C PRO A 12 13.55 39.34 -47.04
N SER A 13 13.42 40.56 -46.53
CA SER A 13 14.33 41.12 -45.53
C SER A 13 14.58 40.07 -44.45
N GLY A 14 15.85 39.85 -44.09
CA GLY A 14 16.28 38.74 -43.22
C GLY A 14 15.69 38.72 -41.79
N ASP A 15 14.74 39.60 -41.50
CA ASP A 15 14.02 39.73 -40.24
C ASP A 15 12.61 39.10 -40.27
N ASP A 16 12.11 38.67 -41.44
CA ASP A 16 10.80 38.03 -41.55
C ASP A 16 10.88 36.51 -41.29
N PRO A 17 10.11 35.98 -40.31
CA PRO A 17 10.08 34.54 -40.06
C PRO A 17 9.49 33.77 -41.25
N PRO A 18 10.05 32.60 -41.62
CA PRO A 18 9.61 31.86 -42.80
C PRO A 18 8.16 31.33 -42.68
N PRO A 19 7.42 31.22 -43.80
CA PRO A 19 5.96 30.99 -43.83
C PRO A 19 5.52 29.62 -43.30
N TRP A 20 6.45 28.67 -43.15
CA TRP A 20 6.18 27.34 -42.60
C TRP A 20 6.26 27.28 -41.07
N ARG A 21 6.65 28.37 -40.39
CA ARG A 21 6.71 28.38 -38.92
C ARG A 21 5.30 28.21 -38.35
N PRO A 22 5.05 27.21 -37.48
CA PRO A 22 3.79 27.11 -36.77
C PRO A 22 3.52 28.41 -36.01
N HIS A 23 2.32 28.97 -36.13
CA HIS A 23 1.92 30.13 -35.34
C HIS A 23 1.87 29.74 -33.86
N THR A 24 2.98 29.93 -33.14
CA THR A 24 2.98 29.89 -31.69
C THR A 24 2.22 31.11 -31.20
N ARG A 25 0.97 30.91 -30.79
CA ARG A 25 0.20 31.99 -30.17
C ARG A 25 0.95 32.43 -28.92
N PRO A 26 1.18 33.75 -28.72
CA PRO A 26 1.82 34.21 -27.50
C PRO A 26 1.02 33.68 -26.29
N PRO A 27 1.71 33.21 -25.23
CA PRO A 27 1.04 32.71 -24.04
C PRO A 27 0.02 33.75 -23.58
N ARG A 28 -1.24 33.34 -23.43
CA ARG A 28 -2.26 34.24 -22.88
C ARG A 28 -1.84 34.57 -21.45
N PRO A 29 -1.97 35.82 -20.99
CA PRO A 29 -1.83 36.13 -19.57
C PRO A 29 -2.75 35.19 -18.77
N GLY A 30 -2.16 34.27 -17.99
CA GLY A 30 -2.88 33.22 -17.24
C GLY A 30 -2.91 31.81 -17.87
N ALA A 31 -2.31 31.57 -19.03
CA ALA A 31 -2.11 30.21 -19.56
C ALA A 31 -1.04 29.45 -18.76
N GLU A 32 -0.01 30.15 -18.30
CA GLU A 32 1.09 29.58 -17.51
C GLU A 32 0.62 29.00 -16.17
N THR A 33 -0.33 29.66 -15.51
CA THR A 33 -0.92 29.19 -14.26
C THR A 33 -1.81 27.95 -14.46
N LEU A 34 -2.53 27.88 -15.59
CA LEU A 34 -3.34 26.72 -15.93
C LEU A 34 -2.48 25.49 -16.22
N GLU A 35 -1.38 25.66 -16.95
CA GLU A 35 -0.42 24.59 -17.24
C GLU A 35 0.28 24.10 -15.96
N GLN A 36 0.67 25.00 -15.07
CA GLN A 36 1.23 24.65 -13.75
C GLN A 36 0.22 23.89 -12.88
N THR A 37 -1.06 24.27 -12.91
CA THR A 37 -2.12 23.59 -12.16
C THR A 37 -2.38 22.18 -12.70
N LEU A 38 -2.46 22.03 -14.03
CA LEU A 38 -2.62 20.73 -14.68
C LEU A 38 -1.41 19.81 -14.46
N ALA A 39 -0.20 20.37 -14.44
CA ALA A 39 1.02 19.65 -14.09
C ALA A 39 0.99 19.17 -12.62
N GLY A 40 0.50 19.99 -11.69
CA GLY A 40 0.31 19.63 -10.28
C GLY A 40 -0.72 18.51 -10.08
N VAL A 41 -1.84 18.54 -10.81
CA VAL A 41 -2.90 17.51 -10.75
C VAL A 41 -2.43 16.16 -11.32
N ARG A 42 -1.52 16.18 -12.30
CA ARG A 42 -0.94 14.97 -12.89
C ARG A 42 0.30 14.45 -12.15
N SER A 43 0.63 15.03 -10.99
CA SER A 43 1.69 14.52 -10.13
C SER A 43 1.37 13.10 -9.67
N LYS A 44 2.15 12.14 -10.16
CA LYS A 44 2.01 10.72 -9.83
C LYS A 44 2.31 10.55 -8.34
N ILE A 45 1.33 10.09 -7.56
CA ILE A 45 1.51 9.81 -6.14
C ILE A 45 2.49 8.63 -6.03
N TYR A 46 3.74 8.94 -5.71
CA TYR A 46 4.73 7.93 -5.34
C TYR A 46 4.52 7.55 -3.88
N PRO A 47 4.37 6.26 -3.54
CA PRO A 47 4.35 5.84 -2.15
C PRO A 47 5.68 6.22 -1.51
N ARG A 48 5.67 7.18 -0.58
CA ARG A 48 6.86 7.47 0.23
C ARG A 48 7.19 6.22 1.04
N SER A 49 8.43 5.74 0.92
CA SER A 49 8.94 4.66 1.75
C SER A 49 8.87 5.08 3.22
N VAL A 50 7.94 4.49 3.97
CA VAL A 50 7.83 4.70 5.41
C VAL A 50 8.96 3.95 6.10
N SER A 51 10.13 4.58 6.22
CA SER A 51 11.24 4.07 7.02
C SER A 51 11.06 4.53 8.47
N GLY A 52 10.87 3.60 9.39
CA GLY A 52 10.72 3.92 10.81
C GLY A 52 10.55 2.67 11.69
N VAL A 53 10.61 2.86 13.01
CA VAL A 53 10.45 1.78 13.99
C VAL A 53 9.09 1.09 13.81
N PHE A 54 8.00 1.85 13.69
CA PHE A 54 6.65 1.29 13.47
C PHE A 54 6.51 0.46 12.18
N ALA A 55 7.20 0.83 11.11
CA ALA A 55 7.20 0.06 9.87
C ALA A 55 7.92 -1.29 10.03
N ARG A 56 9.03 -1.32 10.79
CA ARG A 56 9.73 -2.55 11.15
C ARG A 56 8.89 -3.44 12.05
N TRP A 57 8.19 -2.87 13.04
CA TRP A 57 7.27 -3.61 13.91
C TRP A 57 6.12 -4.24 13.12
N ARG A 58 5.53 -3.52 12.17
CA ARG A 58 4.49 -4.06 11.30
C ARG A 58 4.98 -5.30 10.54
N ILE A 59 6.15 -5.20 9.91
CA ILE A 59 6.72 -6.32 9.16
C ILE A 59 7.13 -7.47 10.10
N ALA A 60 7.65 -7.16 11.29
CA ALA A 60 7.95 -8.17 12.30
C ALA A 60 6.69 -8.94 12.73
N PHE A 61 5.59 -8.24 13.04
CA PHE A 61 4.32 -8.89 13.35
C PHE A 61 3.83 -9.78 12.21
N VAL A 62 3.93 -9.32 10.95
CA VAL A 62 3.59 -10.15 9.78
C VAL A 62 4.41 -11.43 9.78
N PHE A 63 5.73 -11.37 9.92
CA PHE A 63 6.55 -12.58 9.92
C PHE A 63 6.29 -13.48 11.14
N ILE A 64 6.10 -12.89 12.33
CA ILE A 64 5.83 -13.63 13.56
C ILE A 64 4.51 -14.39 13.45
N THR A 65 3.41 -13.70 13.07
CA THR A 65 2.10 -14.35 12.93
C THR A 65 2.14 -15.40 11.84
N GLN A 66 2.88 -15.16 10.76
CA GLN A 66 2.96 -16.10 9.66
C GLN A 66 3.76 -17.35 10.01
N LEU A 67 4.88 -17.18 10.73
CA LEU A 67 5.66 -18.29 11.27
C LEU A 67 4.83 -19.11 12.27
N ILE A 68 4.08 -18.45 13.14
CA ILE A 68 3.22 -19.14 14.11
C ILE A 68 2.11 -19.89 13.39
N PHE A 69 1.37 -19.24 12.47
CA PHE A 69 0.25 -19.84 11.76
C PHE A 69 0.67 -21.05 10.90
N TYR A 70 1.77 -20.92 10.15
CA TYR A 70 2.26 -22.03 9.33
C TYR A 70 3.10 -23.03 10.13
N GLY A 71 3.72 -22.65 11.25
CA GLY A 71 4.51 -23.55 12.08
C GLY A 71 3.64 -24.40 13.00
N LEU A 72 2.58 -23.83 13.56
CA LEU A 72 1.66 -24.45 14.54
C LEU A 72 1.18 -25.86 14.14
N PRO A 73 0.59 -26.06 12.94
CA PRO A 73 0.05 -27.36 12.59
C PRO A 73 1.15 -28.40 12.29
N TRP A 74 2.36 -28.00 11.93
CA TRP A 74 3.48 -28.93 11.70
C TRP A 74 4.36 -29.14 12.93
N LEU A 75 4.14 -28.37 14.00
CA LEU A 75 4.91 -28.51 15.22
C LEU A 75 4.56 -29.83 15.91
N GLN A 76 5.57 -30.69 16.09
CA GLN A 76 5.46 -31.93 16.85
C GLN A 76 5.80 -31.65 18.32
N TRP A 77 4.97 -32.17 19.22
CA TRP A 77 5.09 -31.98 20.66
C TRP A 77 4.93 -33.32 21.37
N ASN A 78 5.96 -33.80 22.06
CA ASN A 78 5.98 -35.11 22.72
C ASN A 78 5.59 -36.29 21.79
N GLY A 79 6.04 -36.28 20.53
CA GLY A 79 5.78 -37.34 19.56
C GLY A 79 4.39 -37.33 18.91
N ARG A 80 3.58 -36.30 19.16
CA ARG A 80 2.27 -36.07 18.51
C ARG A 80 2.16 -34.64 18.01
N GLN A 81 1.23 -34.37 17.10
CA GLN A 81 0.98 -33.01 16.61
C GLN A 81 0.58 -32.08 17.76
N ALA A 82 1.15 -30.87 17.80
CA ALA A 82 0.90 -29.90 18.86
C ALA A 82 -0.59 -29.53 18.93
N VAL A 83 -1.23 -29.24 17.80
CA VAL A 83 -2.67 -28.99 17.75
C VAL A 83 -3.34 -30.18 17.08
N LEU A 84 -3.88 -31.09 17.88
CA LEU A 84 -4.59 -32.28 17.41
C LEU A 84 -6.03 -32.26 17.92
N PHE A 85 -6.99 -32.36 17.01
CA PHE A 85 -8.41 -32.40 17.35
C PHE A 85 -8.94 -33.83 17.20
N ASP A 86 -9.17 -34.50 18.33
CA ASP A 86 -9.76 -35.84 18.38
C ASP A 86 -11.29 -35.72 18.53
N LEU A 87 -11.98 -35.83 17.40
CA LEU A 87 -13.44 -35.76 17.32
C LEU A 87 -14.13 -37.01 17.91
N GLY A 88 -13.45 -38.17 17.91
CA GLY A 88 -13.98 -39.42 18.44
C GLY A 88 -14.05 -39.39 19.96
N ALA A 89 -12.94 -39.02 20.60
CA ALA A 89 -12.86 -38.90 22.05
C ALA A 89 -13.37 -37.54 22.59
N ARG A 90 -13.73 -36.59 21.72
CA ARG A 90 -14.08 -35.19 22.04
C ARG A 90 -12.97 -34.51 22.87
N LYS A 91 -11.72 -34.79 22.52
CA LYS A 91 -10.53 -34.25 23.18
C LYS A 91 -9.79 -33.34 22.22
N PHE A 92 -9.48 -32.14 22.67
CA PHE A 92 -8.65 -31.22 21.90
C PHE A 92 -7.30 -31.10 22.57
N TYR A 93 -6.25 -31.51 21.86
CA TYR A 93 -4.88 -31.41 22.32
C TYR A 93 -4.29 -30.10 21.81
N LEU A 94 -3.91 -29.20 22.73
CA LEU A 94 -3.16 -27.99 22.46
C LEU A 94 -1.80 -28.09 23.18
N PHE A 95 -0.77 -28.44 22.44
CA PHE A 95 0.59 -28.68 22.90
C PHE A 95 0.63 -29.73 24.04
N GLY A 96 0.80 -29.29 25.29
CA GLY A 96 0.73 -30.11 26.49
C GLY A 96 -0.64 -30.13 27.19
N LEU A 97 -1.55 -29.23 26.81
CA LEU A 97 -2.86 -29.07 27.40
C LEU A 97 -3.87 -29.96 26.68
N VAL A 98 -4.61 -30.77 27.44
CA VAL A 98 -5.65 -31.66 26.90
C VAL A 98 -7.00 -31.13 27.35
N LEU A 99 -7.76 -30.56 26.44
CA LEU A 99 -9.10 -30.05 26.72
C LEU A 99 -10.10 -31.18 26.67
N TRP A 100 -10.71 -31.46 27.81
CA TRP A 100 -11.91 -32.27 27.91
C TRP A 100 -13.16 -31.39 27.82
N PRO A 101 -14.34 -31.95 27.52
CA PRO A 101 -15.57 -31.17 27.40
C PRO A 101 -15.89 -30.30 28.63
N GLN A 102 -15.49 -30.73 29.82
CA GLN A 102 -15.67 -29.99 31.09
C GLN A 102 -14.65 -28.87 31.30
N ASP A 103 -13.43 -28.98 30.77
CA ASP A 103 -12.35 -28.01 30.98
C ASP A 103 -12.55 -26.74 30.15
N VAL A 104 -13.42 -26.80 29.13
CA VAL A 104 -13.79 -25.65 28.29
C VAL A 104 -14.36 -24.50 29.12
N VAL A 105 -15.00 -24.79 30.25
CA VAL A 105 -15.51 -23.75 31.17
C VAL A 105 -14.37 -22.93 31.76
N TYR A 106 -13.29 -23.56 32.21
CA TYR A 106 -12.11 -22.86 32.72
C TYR A 106 -11.44 -22.02 31.63
N LEU A 107 -11.36 -22.56 30.41
CA LEU A 107 -10.83 -21.84 29.26
C LEU A 107 -11.69 -20.63 28.89
N ALA A 108 -13.02 -20.74 28.96
CA ALA A 108 -13.93 -19.63 28.72
C ALA A 108 -13.75 -18.52 29.77
N VAL A 109 -13.64 -18.86 31.05
CA VAL A 109 -13.35 -17.88 32.11
C VAL A 109 -12.00 -17.21 31.91
N LEU A 110 -10.96 -17.98 31.58
CA LEU A 110 -9.64 -17.43 31.23
C LEU A 110 -9.74 -16.48 30.03
N LEU A 111 -10.51 -16.83 29.01
CA LEU A 111 -10.71 -16.02 27.81
C LEU A 111 -11.46 -14.72 28.15
N VAL A 112 -12.46 -14.77 29.03
CA VAL A 112 -13.16 -13.57 29.53
C VAL A 112 -12.20 -12.66 30.27
N ILE A 113 -11.40 -13.19 31.19
CA ILE A 113 -10.37 -12.41 31.90
C ILE A 113 -9.38 -11.81 30.91
N SER A 114 -8.94 -12.59 29.91
CA SER A 114 -8.00 -12.13 28.87
C SER A 114 -8.60 -11.01 28.02
N ALA A 115 -9.88 -11.13 27.63
CA ALA A 115 -10.60 -10.12 26.87
C ALA A 115 -10.77 -8.83 27.69
N LEU A 116 -11.11 -8.94 28.97
CA LEU A 116 -11.20 -7.80 29.89
C LEU A 116 -9.84 -7.14 30.10
N ALA A 117 -8.77 -7.92 30.26
CA ALA A 117 -7.40 -7.43 30.39
C ALA A 117 -6.93 -6.72 29.12
N LEU A 118 -7.21 -7.29 27.95
CA LEU A 118 -6.90 -6.67 26.66
C LEU A 118 -7.69 -5.37 26.48
N PHE A 119 -8.99 -5.37 26.77
CA PHE A 119 -9.83 -4.18 26.74
C PHE A 119 -9.26 -3.08 27.64
N LEU A 120 -8.92 -3.42 28.89
CA LEU A 120 -8.31 -2.50 29.84
C LEU A 120 -6.98 -1.94 29.30
N PHE A 121 -6.10 -2.80 28.79
CA PHE A 121 -4.84 -2.37 28.19
C PHE A 121 -5.07 -1.43 27.01
N THR A 122 -6.00 -1.74 26.11
CA THR A 122 -6.34 -0.87 24.98
C THR A 122 -7.01 0.43 25.40
N ALA A 123 -7.76 0.47 26.50
CA ALA A 123 -8.36 1.70 27.01
C ALA A 123 -7.34 2.61 27.73
N VAL A 124 -6.31 2.02 28.35
CA VAL A 124 -5.24 2.75 29.05
C VAL A 124 -4.12 3.19 28.11
N ALA A 125 -3.76 2.35 27.14
CA ALA A 125 -2.65 2.59 26.21
C ALA A 125 -3.09 3.13 24.84
N GLY A 126 -4.40 3.18 24.57
CA GLY A 126 -4.99 3.65 23.31
C GLY A 126 -5.10 5.15 23.18
#